data_AF-N0DLH5-F1
#
_entry.id   AF-N0DLH5-F1
#
_cell.length_a   1.000
_cell.length_b   1.000
_cell.length_c   1.000
_cell.angle_alpha   90.00
_cell.angle_beta   90.00
_cell.angle_gamma   90.00
#
_symmetry.space_group_name_H-M   'P 1'
#
loop_
_entity.id
_entity.type
_entity.pdbx_description
1 polymer ?
#
loop_
_entity_poly.entity_id
_entity_poly.type
_entity_poly.pdbx_seq_one_letter_code
_entity_poly.pdbx_strand_id
1 'polypeptide(L)'
;MFLSGLVLFSLLMILIGFFCCSLLNEMIKTNISWSSCYECGFFSGLMNLNCFSVTYFNLLIVFVIFDLEISLLLNMPTQGLMYWSFCGYYVFLSILLVGFLVEILSGYIKWIY
;
A
#
# COMPACT_ATOMS: atom_id res chain seq x y z
N MET A 1 34.18 -1.82 14.23
CA MET A 1 32.77 -2.21 13.98
C MET A 1 32.10 -1.33 12.93
N PHE A 2 32.15 0.00 13.04
CA PHE A 2 31.62 0.90 12.00
C PHE A 2 32.35 0.79 10.65
N LEU A 3 33.69 0.76 10.64
CA LEU A 3 34.48 0.66 9.40
C LEU A 3 34.24 -0.66 8.65
N SER A 4 34.15 -1.77 9.39
CA SER A 4 33.81 -3.08 8.81
C SER A 4 32.39 -3.12 8.25
N GLY A 5 31.43 -2.40 8.87
CA GLY A 5 30.07 -2.27 8.36
C GLY A 5 29.99 -1.48 7.04
N LEU A 6 30.76 -0.38 6.93
CA LEU A 6 30.82 0.42 5.70
C LEU A 6 31.42 -0.37 4.52
N VAL A 7 32.44 -1.18 4.78
CA VAL A 7 33.07 -2.04 3.75
C VAL A 7 32.10 -3.14 3.29
N LEU A 8 31.35 -3.75 4.20
CA LEU A 8 30.32 -4.73 3.85
C LEU A 8 29.20 -4.11 3.00
N PHE A 9 28.75 -2.92 3.36
CA PHE A 9 27.70 -2.22 2.63
C PHE A 9 28.15 -1.83 1.22
N SER A 10 29.38 -1.32 1.05
CA SER A 10 29.89 -0.96 -0.28
C SER A 10 30.08 -2.18 -1.19
N LEU A 11 30.54 -3.31 -0.64
CA LEU A 11 30.66 -4.58 -1.39
C LEU A 11 29.30 -5.08 -1.87
N LEU A 12 28.28 -5.03 -1.02
CA LEU A 12 26.91 -5.42 -1.39
C LEU A 12 26.36 -4.54 -2.52
N MET A 13 26.56 -3.23 -2.45
CA MET A 13 26.11 -2.31 -3.50
C MET A 13 26.80 -2.56 -4.85
N ILE A 14 28.09 -2.88 -4.84
CA ILE A 14 28.84 -3.22 -6.06
C ILE A 14 28.33 -4.53 -6.67
N LEU A 15 28.08 -5.56 -5.83
CA LEU A 15 27.53 -6.84 -6.30
C LEU A 15 26.15 -6.67 -6.93
N ILE A 16 25.25 -5.96 -6.26
CA ILE A 16 23.89 -5.69 -6.78
C ILE A 16 23.99 -4.87 -8.08
N GLY A 17 24.82 -3.82 -8.10
CA GLY A 17 25.03 -2.99 -9.29
C GLY A 17 25.59 -3.77 -10.48
N PHE A 18 26.47 -4.75 -10.24
CA PHE A 18 27.00 -5.62 -11.28
C PHE A 18 25.91 -6.49 -11.91
N PHE A 19 25.05 -7.13 -11.12
CA PHE A 19 23.94 -7.93 -11.65
C PHE A 19 22.84 -7.10 -12.32
N CYS A 20 22.63 -5.87 -11.88
CA CYS A 20 21.68 -4.94 -12.50
C CYS A 20 22.28 -4.15 -13.68
N CYS A 21 23.54 -4.37 -14.04
CA CYS A 21 24.21 -3.60 -15.07
C CYS A 21 23.58 -3.85 -16.45
N SER A 22 23.04 -2.79 -17.05
CA SER A 22 22.39 -2.84 -18.37
C SER A 22 23.32 -3.33 -19.48
N LEU A 23 24.63 -3.13 -19.34
CA LEU A 23 25.65 -3.59 -20.30
C LEU A 23 25.67 -5.12 -20.46
N LEU A 24 25.44 -5.89 -19.39
CA LEU A 24 25.34 -7.34 -19.48
C LEU A 24 24.02 -7.77 -20.14
N ASN A 25 22.95 -7.02 -19.89
CA ASN A 25 21.62 -7.31 -20.41
C ASN A 25 21.52 -7.06 -21.93
N GLU A 26 22.24 -6.07 -22.47
CA GLU A 26 22.27 -5.78 -23.90
C GLU A 26 23.09 -6.79 -24.73
N MET A 27 24.03 -7.53 -24.13
CA MET A 27 24.78 -8.57 -24.84
C MET A 27 23.90 -9.75 -25.27
N ILE A 28 22.77 -9.94 -24.60
CA ILE A 28 21.74 -10.89 -25.00
C ILE A 28 20.78 -10.11 -25.88
N LYS A 29 20.86 -10.31 -27.20
CA LYS A 29 19.91 -9.74 -28.16
C LYS A 29 18.54 -10.36 -27.92
N THR A 30 17.79 -9.84 -26.94
CA THR A 30 16.43 -10.27 -26.67
C THR A 30 15.58 -9.86 -27.87
N ASN A 31 14.97 -10.84 -28.53
CA ASN A 31 14.03 -10.57 -29.61
C ASN A 31 12.91 -9.66 -29.07
N ILE A 32 12.65 -8.55 -29.76
CA ILE A 32 11.72 -7.48 -29.34
C ILE A 32 10.31 -8.01 -29.00
N SER A 33 9.92 -9.14 -29.61
CA SER A 33 8.65 -9.82 -29.31
C SER A 33 8.56 -10.35 -27.88
N TRP A 34 9.68 -10.74 -27.26
CA TRP A 34 9.73 -11.26 -25.89
C TRP A 34 9.81 -10.16 -24.83
N SER A 35 10.20 -8.95 -25.22
CA SER A 35 10.24 -7.76 -24.35
C SER A 35 8.95 -6.94 -24.37
N SER A 36 7.90 -7.42 -25.07
CA SER A 36 6.59 -6.76 -25.12
C SER A 36 5.68 -7.23 -23.99
N CYS A 37 4.70 -6.40 -23.60
CA CYS A 37 3.71 -6.79 -22.59
C CYS A 37 2.88 -7.98 -23.08
N TYR A 38 2.56 -8.92 -22.17
CA TYR A 38 1.74 -10.08 -22.51
C TYR A 38 0.29 -9.63 -22.78
N GLU A 39 -0.11 -9.66 -24.05
CA GLU A 39 -1.49 -9.40 -24.51
C GLU A 39 -2.10 -10.67 -25.12
N CYS A 40 -2.01 -11.80 -24.41
CA CYS A 40 -2.60 -13.07 -24.87
C CYS A 40 -2.17 -13.49 -26.30
N GLY A 41 -0.95 -13.14 -26.72
CA GLY A 41 -0.41 -13.46 -28.05
C GLY A 41 -0.68 -12.44 -29.16
N PHE A 42 -1.38 -11.33 -28.85
CA PHE A 42 -1.54 -10.20 -29.76
C PHE A 42 -0.36 -9.22 -29.69
N PHE A 43 -0.18 -8.40 -30.74
CA PHE A 43 0.82 -7.33 -30.75
C PHE A 43 0.39 -6.21 -29.80
N SER A 44 1.28 -5.81 -28.88
CA SER A 44 1.07 -4.69 -27.97
C SER A 44 0.88 -3.38 -28.72
N GLY A 45 -0.37 -3.05 -29.04
CA GLY A 45 -0.73 -1.92 -29.89
C GLY A 45 -1.09 -0.65 -29.12
N LEU A 46 -1.34 -0.75 -27.81
CA LEU A 46 -1.82 0.37 -27.01
C LEU A 46 -1.00 0.52 -25.72
N MET A 47 -0.76 1.77 -25.35
CA MET A 47 -0.30 2.08 -24.00
C MET A 47 -1.39 1.61 -23.03
N ASN A 48 -1.03 0.68 -22.14
CA ASN A 48 -1.88 0.29 -21.02
C ASN A 48 -1.97 1.45 -20.03
N LEU A 49 -2.81 2.43 -20.35
CA LEU A 49 -3.21 3.46 -19.42
C LEU A 49 -4.13 2.77 -18.41
N ASN A 50 -3.57 2.40 -17.26
CA ASN A 50 -4.37 1.96 -16.13
C ASN A 50 -5.35 3.09 -15.78
N CYS A 51 -6.58 3.00 -16.28
CA CYS A 51 -7.66 3.88 -15.89
C CYS A 51 -7.84 3.74 -14.39
N PHE A 52 -7.40 4.77 -13.67
CA PHE A 52 -7.52 4.84 -12.22
C PHE A 52 -9.00 4.72 -11.84
N SER A 53 -9.38 3.65 -11.15
CA SER A 53 -10.76 3.54 -10.68
C SER A 53 -10.91 4.28 -9.36
N VAL A 54 -11.90 5.18 -9.33
CA VAL A 54 -12.26 6.00 -8.16
C VAL A 54 -12.63 5.15 -6.95
N THR A 55 -13.03 3.89 -7.16
CA THR A 55 -13.33 2.92 -6.10
C THR A 55 -12.13 2.61 -5.20
N TYR A 56 -10.93 2.39 -5.76
CA TYR A 56 -9.73 2.16 -4.95
C TYR A 56 -9.34 3.40 -4.14
N PHE A 57 -9.55 4.59 -4.69
CA PHE A 57 -9.25 5.84 -4.01
C PHE A 57 -10.11 6.02 -2.76
N ASN A 58 -11.42 5.80 -2.88
CA ASN A 58 -12.35 5.92 -1.76
C ASN A 58 -12.03 4.90 -0.65
N LEU A 59 -11.64 3.67 -1.02
CA LEU A 59 -11.23 2.65 -0.05
C LEU A 59 -9.96 3.07 0.71
N LEU A 60 -9.00 3.69 0.02
CA LEU A 60 -7.76 4.15 0.63
C LEU A 60 -8.02 5.28 1.64
N ILE A 61 -8.94 6.21 1.34
CA ILE A 61 -9.33 7.28 2.28
C ILE A 61 -9.96 6.68 3.53
N VAL A 62 -10.95 5.79 3.37
CA VAL A 62 -11.62 5.14 4.51
C VAL A 62 -10.62 4.36 5.36
N PHE A 63 -9.68 3.65 4.72
CA PHE A 63 -8.62 2.92 5.41
C PHE A 63 -7.76 3.85 6.29
N VAL A 64 -7.32 4.99 5.77
CA VAL A 64 -6.50 5.95 6.52
C VAL A 64 -7.25 6.55 7.72
N ILE A 65 -8.54 6.86 7.55
CA ILE A 65 -9.38 7.39 8.64
C ILE A 65 -9.54 6.32 9.73
N PHE A 66 -9.86 5.08 9.34
CA PHE A 66 -10.05 3.98 10.29
C PHE A 66 -8.77 3.62 11.05
N ASP A 67 -7.60 3.70 10.41
CA ASP A 67 -6.31 3.47 11.07
C ASP A 67 -5.99 4.55 12.13
N LEU A 68 -6.38 5.81 11.85
CA LEU A 68 -6.27 6.90 12.82
C LEU A 68 -7.18 6.65 14.04
N GLU A 69 -8.42 6.20 13.81
CA GLU A 69 -9.37 5.88 14.89
C GLU A 69 -8.91 4.70 15.75
N ILE A 70 -8.34 3.66 15.15
CA ILE A 70 -7.75 2.52 15.89
C ILE A 70 -6.56 3.00 16.73
N SER A 71 -5.72 3.87 16.18
CA SER A 71 -4.57 4.43 16.90
C SER A 71 -5.00 5.20 18.15
N LEU A 72 -6.17 5.88 18.10
CA LEU A 72 -6.77 6.52 19.28
C LEU A 72 -7.29 5.50 20.30
N LEU A 73 -7.93 4.42 19.85
CA LEU A 73 -8.39 3.33 20.72
C LEU A 73 -7.24 2.60 21.42
N LEU A 74 -6.08 2.46 20.78
CA LEU A 74 -4.91 1.78 21.33
C LEU A 74 -4.32 2.49 22.56
N ASN A 75 -4.63 3.78 22.76
CA ASN A 75 -4.23 4.53 23.96
C ASN A 75 -5.15 4.29 25.17
N MET A 76 -6.27 3.55 25.02
CA MET A 76 -7.15 3.19 26.14
C MET A 76 -6.43 2.58 27.36
N PRO A 77 -5.56 1.55 27.22
CA PRO A 77 -4.90 0.93 28.37
C PRO A 77 -3.88 1.82 29.09
N THR A 78 -3.39 2.89 28.45
CA THR A 78 -2.42 3.81 29.08
C THR A 78 -3.11 4.86 29.94
N GLN A 79 -4.42 5.05 29.77
CA GLN A 79 -5.23 5.91 30.62
C GLN A 79 -5.75 5.13 31.83
N GLY A 80 -5.69 5.74 33.02
CA GLY A 80 -6.19 5.11 34.25
C GLY A 80 -7.69 4.76 34.17
N LEU A 81 -8.09 3.78 34.97
CA LEU A 81 -9.49 3.35 35.11
C LEU A 81 -10.31 4.43 35.83
N MET A 82 -10.88 5.35 35.06
CA MET A 82 -11.82 6.36 35.53
C MET A 82 -13.17 6.13 34.85
N TYR A 83 -14.27 6.18 35.61
CA TYR A 83 -15.62 5.91 35.04
C TYR A 83 -15.98 6.86 33.88
N TRP A 84 -15.48 8.10 33.92
CA TRP A 84 -15.69 9.08 32.86
C TRP A 84 -14.94 8.74 31.56
N SER A 85 -13.71 8.22 31.63
CA SER A 85 -12.97 7.83 30.42
C SER A 85 -13.63 6.64 29.74
N PHE A 86 -14.14 5.67 30.52
CA PHE A 86 -14.89 4.53 30.00
C PHE A 86 -16.12 4.97 29.19
N CYS A 87 -16.95 5.87 29.72
CA CYS A 87 -18.11 6.40 29.00
C CYS A 87 -17.71 7.08 27.68
N GLY A 88 -16.61 7.85 27.69
CA GLY A 88 -16.05 8.47 26.48
C GLY A 88 -15.69 7.46 25.39
N TYR A 89 -15.03 6.35 25.72
CA TYR A 89 -14.69 5.30 24.76
C TYR A 89 -15.93 4.61 24.16
N TYR A 90 -16.99 4.41 24.96
CA TYR A 90 -18.25 3.86 24.44
C TYR A 90 -18.94 4.79 23.45
N VAL A 91 -18.95 6.09 23.74
CA VAL A 91 -19.46 7.10 22.81
C VAL A 91 -18.61 7.16 21.55
N PHE A 92 -17.28 7.06 21.68
CA PHE A 92 -16.38 7.02 20.53
C PHE A 92 -16.65 5.80 19.63
N LEU A 93 -16.79 4.60 20.21
CA LEU A 93 -17.13 3.38 19.47
C LEU A 93 -18.50 3.46 18.79
N SER A 94 -19.49 4.10 19.42
CA SER A 94 -20.81 4.25 18.80
C SER A 94 -20.77 5.20 17.59
N ILE A 95 -19.99 6.28 17.66
CA ILE A 95 -19.78 7.20 16.53
C ILE A 95 -19.09 6.47 15.37
N LEU A 96 -18.03 5.72 15.65
CA LEU A 96 -17.30 4.91 14.66
C LEU A 96 -18.24 3.90 13.97
N LEU A 97 -19.08 3.20 14.74
CA LEU A 97 -20.05 2.25 14.20
C LEU A 97 -21.08 2.94 13.30
N VAL A 98 -21.60 4.10 13.69
CA VAL A 98 -22.54 4.88 12.89
C VAL A 98 -21.88 5.40 11.61
N GLY A 99 -20.66 5.92 11.68
CA GLY A 99 -19.90 6.40 10.52
C GLY A 99 -19.69 5.29 9.49
N PHE A 100 -19.25 4.12 9.94
CA PHE A 100 -19.06 2.95 9.08
C PHE A 100 -20.37 2.48 8.41
N LEU A 101 -21.49 2.49 9.14
CA LEU A 101 -22.80 2.16 8.56
C LEU A 101 -23.21 3.14 7.44
N VAL A 102 -22.98 4.44 7.64
CA VAL A 102 -23.29 5.48 6.64
C VAL A 102 -22.47 5.26 5.36
N GLU A 103 -21.19 4.89 5.48
CA GLU A 103 -20.32 4.62 4.33
C GLU A 103 -20.77 3.39 3.53
N ILE A 104 -21.18 2.32 4.22
CA ILE A 104 -21.74 1.12 3.58
C ILE A 104 -23.02 1.46 2.82
N LEU A 105 -23.93 2.21 3.44
CA LEU A 105 -25.21 2.61 2.84
C LEU A 105 -25.01 3.52 1.63
N SER A 106 -24.01 4.39 1.68
CA SER A 106 -23.65 5.30 0.57
C SER A 106 -23.03 4.56 -0.62
N GLY A 107 -22.62 3.30 -0.44
CA GLY A 107 -22.15 2.46 -1.54
C GLY A 107 -20.70 2.70 -1.97
N TYR A 108 -19.90 3.45 -1.20
CA TYR A 108 -18.48 3.70 -1.50
C TYR A 108 -17.62 2.43 -1.50
N ILE A 109 -18.08 1.38 -0.80
CA ILE A 109 -17.38 0.11 -0.62
C ILE A 109 -17.91 -0.96 -1.61
N LYS A 110 -18.93 -0.65 -2.43
CA LYS A 110 -19.45 -1.62 -3.40
C LYS A 110 -18.48 -1.79 -4.57
N TRP A 111 -17.97 -3.01 -4.70
CA TRP A 111 -17.29 -3.46 -5.90
C TRP A 111 -18.35 -3.87 -6.91
N ILE A 112 -18.65 -2.97 -7.84
CA ILE A 112 -19.34 -3.35 -9.07
C ILE A 112 -18.24 -3.92 -9.97
N TYR A 113 -18.29 -5.25 -10.14
CA TYR A 113 -17.52 -5.96 -11.16
C TYR A 113 -18.03 -5.62 -12.55
#